data_AF-A0A661J352-F1
#
_entry.id   AF-A0A661J352-F1
#
_cell.length_a   1.000
_cell.length_b   1.000
_cell.length_c   1.000
_cell.angle_alpha   90.00
_cell.angle_beta   90.00
_cell.angle_gamma   90.00
#
_symmetry.space_group_name_H-M   'P 1'
#
loop_
_entity.id
_entity.type
_entity.pdbx_description
1 polymer ?
#
loop_
_entity_poly.entity_id
_entity_poly.type
_entity_poly.pdbx_seq_one_letter_code
_entity_poly.pdbx_strand_id
1 'polypeptide(L)' 'MIKKPEIRSYPSLSELSLDAAEFIAELAEAKIRERNIFTLVLSGGSTPRQLYEKLARQPISKRINWQ' A
#
# COMPACT_ATOMS: atom_id res chain seq x y z
N MET A 1 24.25 11.38 -4.07
CA MET A 1 23.30 11.74 -5.15
C MET A 1 21.89 11.51 -4.65
N ILE A 2 21.00 12.51 -4.69
CA ILE A 2 19.60 12.33 -4.32
C ILE A 2 18.91 11.60 -5.47
N LYS A 3 18.31 10.44 -5.18
CA LYS A 3 17.52 9.69 -6.16
C LYS A 3 16.26 10.50 -6.50
N LYS A 4 15.97 10.71 -7.79
CA LYS A 4 14.74 11.41 -8.19
C LYS A 4 13.52 10.60 -7.72
N PRO A 5 12.47 11.24 -7.18
CA PRO A 5 11.26 10.54 -6.80
C PRO A 5 10.49 10.07 -8.04
N GLU A 6 9.79 8.95 -7.89
CA GLU A 6 8.74 8.55 -8.82
C GLU A 6 7.47 9.34 -8.50
N ILE A 7 6.80 9.89 -9.53
CA ILE A 7 5.56 10.66 -9.37
C ILE A 7 4.49 10.00 -10.22
N ARG A 8 3.35 9.66 -9.60
CA ARG A 8 2.16 9.11 -10.25
C ARG A 8 0.97 10.03 -9.99
N SER A 9 0.19 10.29 -11.03
CA SER A 9 -1.02 11.14 -10.96
C SER A 9 -2.25 10.31 -11.25
N TYR A 10 -3.32 10.52 -10.48
CA TYR A 10 -4.57 9.76 -10.61
C TYR A 10 -5.76 10.71 -10.76
N PRO A 11 -6.82 10.30 -11.48
CA PRO A 11 -8.01 11.14 -11.68
C PRO A 11 -8.83 11.35 -10.41
N SER A 12 -8.70 10.46 -9.40
CA SER A 12 -9.49 10.53 -8.18
C SER A 12 -8.75 9.99 -6.95
N LEU A 13 -9.18 10.41 -5.75
CA LEU A 13 -8.67 9.87 -4.49
C LEU A 13 -8.94 8.37 -4.35
N SER A 14 -10.05 7.88 -4.90
CA SER A 14 -10.39 6.45 -4.87
C SER A 14 -9.42 5.62 -5.72
N GLU A 15 -9.09 6.09 -6.92
CA GLU A 15 -8.10 5.43 -7.80
C GLU A 15 -6.70 5.47 -7.19
N LEU A 16 -6.28 6.62 -6.66
CA LEU A 16 -5.02 6.75 -5.93
C LEU A 16 -4.97 5.76 -4.76
N SER A 17 -6.04 5.69 -3.97
CA SER A 17 -6.10 4.81 -2.79
C SER A 17 -6.08 3.33 -3.17
N LEU A 18 -6.69 2.96 -4.30
CA LEU A 18 -6.64 1.60 -4.81
C LEU A 18 -5.24 1.24 -5.30
N ASP A 19 -4.63 2.05 -6.15
CA ASP A 19 -3.28 1.80 -6.67
C ASP A 19 -2.24 1.75 -5.54
N ALA A 20 -2.34 2.65 -4.56
CA ALA A 20 -1.47 2.63 -3.38
C ALA A 20 -1.67 1.38 -2.52
N ALA A 21 -2.91 0.87 -2.40
CA ALA A 21 -3.18 -0.37 -1.67
C ALA A 21 -2.56 -1.59 -2.39
N GLU A 22 -2.70 -1.65 -3.71
CA GLU A 22 -2.10 -2.71 -4.53
C GLU A 22 -0.57 -2.65 -4.47
N PHE A 23 0.02 -1.46 -4.57
CA PHE A 23 1.46 -1.25 -4.45
C PHE A 23 2.00 -1.73 -3.09
N ILE A 24 1.31 -1.41 -1.99
CA ILE A 24 1.69 -1.89 -0.66
C ILE A 24 1.59 -3.42 -0.59
N ALA A 25 0.52 -4.02 -1.14
CA ALA A 25 0.35 -5.47 -1.11
C ALA A 25 1.45 -6.21 -1.89
N GLU A 26 1.80 -5.73 -3.08
CA GLU A 26 2.90 -6.28 -3.88
C GLU A 26 4.23 -6.20 -3.13
N LEU A 27 4.53 -5.06 -2.52
CA LEU A 27 5.74 -4.89 -1.71
C LEU A 27 5.75 -5.79 -0.49
N ALA A 28 4.63 -5.87 0.23
CA ALA A 28 4.50 -6.71 1.43
C ALA A 28 4.70 -8.18 1.08
N GLU A 29 4.02 -8.69 0.04
CA GLU A 29 4.18 -10.06 -0.44
C GLU A 29 5.63 -10.37 -0.81
N ALA A 30 6.29 -9.49 -1.56
CA ALA A 30 7.68 -9.68 -1.96
C ALA A 30 8.63 -9.70 -0.75
N LYS A 31 8.44 -8.79 0.21
CA LYS A 31 9.33 -8.64 1.36
C LYS A 31 9.10 -9.70 2.43
N ILE A 32 7.85 -10.10 2.68
CA ILE A 32 7.53 -11.24 3.54
C ILE A 32 8.14 -12.52 2.95
N ARG A 33 8.06 -12.73 1.63
CA ARG A 33 8.69 -13.89 0.98
C ARG A 33 10.21 -13.89 1.12
N GLU A 34 10.86 -12.74 1.03
CA GLU A 34 12.32 -12.60 1.12
C GLU A 34 12.83 -12.68 2.57
N ARG A 35 12.10 -12.11 3.54
CA ARG A 35 12.61 -11.80 4.89
C ARG A 35 11.69 -12.24 6.03
N ASN A 36 10.55 -12.85 5.72
CA ASN A 36 9.50 -13.25 6.65
C ASN A 36 8.88 -12.10 7.47
N ILE A 37 9.15 -10.84 7.09
CA ILE A 37 8.62 -9.66 7.77
C ILE A 37 8.48 -8.49 6.79
N PHE A 38 7.44 -7.69 6.99
CA PHE A 38 7.25 -6.39 6.36
C PHE A 38 6.78 -5.38 7.41
N THR A 39 7.45 -4.24 7.50
CA THR A 39 7.09 -3.18 8.45
C THR A 39 6.50 -2.00 7.68
N LEU A 40 5.27 -1.61 8.05
CA LEU A 40 4.57 -0.47 7.46
C LEU A 40 4.28 0.55 8.56
N VAL A 41 4.70 1.80 8.34
CA VAL A 41 4.40 2.93 9.24
C VAL A 41 3.24 3.72 8.65
N LEU A 42 2.19 3.93 9.45
CA LEU A 42 0.97 4.61 9.00
C LEU A 42 1.01 6.11 9.31
N SER A 43 0.45 6.90 8.41
CA SER A 43 0.19 8.32 8.60
C SER A 43 -1.25 8.55 9.06
N GLY A 44 -1.49 9.67 9.74
CA GLY A 44 -2.83 10.11 10.14
C GLY A 44 -3.51 11.00 9.09
N GLY A 45 -4.79 11.32 9.32
CA GLY A 45 -5.56 12.27 8.52
C GLY A 45 -6.65 11.63 7.66
N SER A 46 -7.40 12.46 6.92
CA SER A 46 -8.51 12.00 6.07
C SER A 46 -8.04 11.34 4.78
N THR A 47 -6.94 11.83 4.19
CA THR A 47 -6.39 11.30 2.93
C THR A 47 -6.03 9.82 2.98
N PRO A 48 -5.24 9.32 3.95
CA PRO A 48 -4.86 7.89 3.97
C PRO A 48 -6.01 6.96 4.41
N ARG A 49 -7.13 7.49 4.91
CA ARG A 49 -8.26 6.67 5.39
C ARG A 49 -8.79 5.71 4.32
N GLN A 50 -9.02 6.21 3.10
CA GLN A 50 -9.53 5.39 2.01
C GLN A 50 -8.54 4.31 1.57
N LEU A 51 -7.23 4.61 1.59
CA LEU A 51 -6.18 3.62 1.36
C LEU A 51 -6.27 2.48 2.37
N TYR A 52 -6.39 2.78 3.66
CA TYR A 52 -6.48 1.74 4.69
C TYR A 52 -7.75 0.90 4.58
N GLU A 53 -8.88 1.52 4.24
CA GLU A 53 -10.11 0.79 3.95
C GLU A 53 -9.97 -0.16 2.76
N LYS A 54 -9.23 0.23 1.70
CA LYS A 54 -8.97 -0.63 0.55
C LYS A 54 -8.02 -1.77 0.90
N LEU A 55 -6.95 -1.49 1.64
CA LEU A 55 -5.97 -2.49 2.10
C LEU A 55 -6.61 -3.57 3.00
N ALA A 56 -7.62 -3.18 3.80
CA ALA A 56 -8.35 -4.10 4.68
C ALA A 56 -9.49 -4.88 3.98
N ARG A 57 -9.85 -4.54 2.74
CA ARG A 57 -10.94 -5.20 2.00
C ARG A 57 -10.42 -6.25 1.02
N GLN A 58 -11.26 -7.24 0.72
CA GLN A 58 -10.97 -8.20 -0.34
C GLN A 58 -11.04 -7.51 -1.72
N PRO A 59 -10.18 -7.92 -2.69
CA PRO A 59 -9.25 -9.05 -2.60
C PRO A 59 -7.91 -8.73 -1.90
N ILE A 60 -7.56 -7.46 -1.72
CA ILE A 60 -6.24 -7.02 -1.26
C ILE A 60 -5.89 -7.59 0.12
N SER A 61 -6.82 -7.59 1.07
CA SER A 61 -6.55 -8.10 2.42
C SER A 61 -6.19 -9.58 2.49
N LYS A 62 -6.54 -10.38 1.47
CA LYS A 62 -6.17 -11.81 1.37
C LYS A 62 -4.78 -12.03 0.78
N ARG A 63 -4.17 -11.00 0.19
CA ARG A 63 -2.87 -11.09 -0.47
C ARG A 63 -1.70 -11.01 0.51
N ILE A 64 -1.88 -10.28 1.61
CA ILE A 64 -0.84 -10.04 2.61
C ILE A 64 -1.01 -11.03 3.75
N ASN A 65 0.07 -11.72 4.14
CA ASN A 65 0.08 -12.46 5.40
C ASN A 65 0.21 -11.46 6.57
N TRP A 66 -0.90 -11.18 7.24
CA TRP A 66 -0.98 -10.22 8.35
C TRP A 66 -0.50 -10.78 9.70
N GLN A 67 -0.19 -12.08 9.79
CA GLN A 67 0.33 -12.75 10.97
C GLN A 67 1.84 -12.99 10.83
#